data_AF-A0A943TQ73-F1
#
_entry.id   AF-A0A943TQ73-F1
#
_cell.length_a   1.000
_cell.length_b   1.000
_cell.length_c   1.000
_cell.angle_alpha   90.00
_cell.angle_beta   90.00
_cell.angle_gamma   90.00
#
_symmetry.space_group_name_H-M   'P 1'
#
loop_
_entity.id
_entity.type
_entity.pdbx_description
1 polymer ?
#
loop_
_entity_poly.entity_id
_entity_poly.type
_entity_poly.pdbx_seq_one_letter_code
_entity_poly.pdbx_strand_id
1 'polypeptide(L)'
;MMYNNYIYIAVMALVSYTIRILPLTLIRKPIKNQFIQSFLYYVPYVTLSVMTFPAIVHATQSPVSGALALVVGIAAAWFGASLFQVSVVCCAVVFVIELFL
;
A
#
# COMPACT_ATOMS: atom_id res chain seq x y z
N MET A 1 1.44 44.60 0.28
CA MET A 1 1.87 43.20 0.46
C MET A 1 0.86 42.24 -0.19
N MET A 2 0.73 42.29 -1.52
CA MET A 2 -0.16 41.40 -2.31
C MET A 2 0.60 40.76 -3.49
N TYR A 3 1.93 40.83 -3.45
CA TYR A 3 2.77 40.11 -4.40
C TYR A 3 2.86 38.67 -3.92
N ASN A 4 2.64 37.76 -4.88
CA ASN A 4 3.09 36.38 -4.87
C ASN A 4 2.13 35.26 -4.43
N ASN A 5 0.92 35.50 -3.90
CA ASN A 5 0.00 34.38 -3.56
C ASN A 5 -0.63 33.72 -4.80
N TYR A 6 -1.10 34.53 -5.76
CA TYR A 6 -1.61 34.01 -7.04
C TYR A 6 -0.52 33.33 -7.87
N ILE A 7 0.72 33.86 -7.81
CA ILE A 7 1.89 33.23 -8.43
C ILE A 7 2.23 31.91 -7.72
N TYR A 8 2.15 31.85 -6.39
CA TYR A 8 2.34 30.61 -5.63
C TYR A 8 1.31 29.55 -6.02
N ILE A 9 0.03 29.92 -6.17
CA ILE A 9 -1.03 29.00 -6.60
C ILE A 9 -0.75 28.50 -8.02
N ALA A 10 -0.36 29.39 -8.95
CA ALA A 10 -0.01 29.02 -10.31
C ALA A 10 1.21 28.09 -10.37
N VAL A 11 2.25 28.34 -9.58
CA VAL A 11 3.45 27.49 -9.48
C VAL A 11 3.12 26.15 -8.82
N MET A 12 2.35 26.14 -7.73
CA MET A 12 1.86 24.91 -7.07
C MET A 12 1.08 24.03 -8.05
N ALA A 13 0.17 24.64 -8.82
CA ALA A 13 -0.62 23.95 -9.82
C ALA A 13 0.29 23.38 -10.92
N LEU A 14 1.20 24.20 -11.47
CA LEU A 14 2.12 23.78 -12.52
C LEU A 14 3.02 22.62 -12.07
N VAL A 15 3.62 22.72 -10.88
CA VAL A 15 4.49 21.67 -10.32
C VAL A 15 3.70 20.38 -10.08
N SER A 16 2.52 20.46 -9.46
CA SER A 16 1.68 19.29 -9.18
C SER A 16 1.19 18.59 -10.45
N TYR A 17 0.80 19.35 -11.47
CA TYR A 17 0.40 18.82 -12.77
C TYR A 17 1.59 18.22 -13.53
N THR A 18 2.75 18.88 -13.48
CA THR A 18 3.96 18.39 -14.15
C THR A 18 4.37 17.03 -13.58
N ILE A 19 4.44 16.86 -12.26
CA ILE A 19 4.86 15.58 -11.65
C ILE A 19 3.86 14.45 -11.94
N ARG A 20 2.55 14.73 -12.09
CA ARG A 20 1.55 13.71 -12.47
C ARG A 20 1.57 13.36 -13.95
N ILE A 21 1.81 14.34 -14.80
CA ILE A 21 1.79 14.17 -16.27
C ILE A 21 3.12 13.57 -16.75
N LEU A 22 4.25 13.95 -16.14
CA LEU A 22 5.59 13.49 -16.51
C LEU A 22 5.76 11.96 -16.56
N PRO A 23 5.29 11.15 -15.58
CA PRO A 23 5.37 9.70 -15.69
C PRO A 23 4.51 9.18 -16.85
N LEU A 24 3.34 9.77 -17.10
CA LEU A 24 2.42 9.35 -18.16
C LEU A 24 2.84 9.81 -19.56
N THR A 25 3.59 10.90 -19.69
CA THR A 25 4.07 11.42 -20.99
C THR A 25 5.41 10.82 -21.38
N LEU A 26 6.29 10.51 -20.43
CA LEU A 26 7.59 9.89 -20.70
C LEU A 26 7.48 8.37 -20.96
N ILE A 27 6.51 7.68 -20.35
CA ILE A 27 6.26 6.23 -20.53
C ILE A 27 5.27 5.96 -21.69
N ARG A 28 5.25 6.81 -22.73
CA ARG A 28 4.41 6.57 -23.92
C ARG A 28 4.94 5.48 -24.87
N LYS A 29 6.18 5.01 -24.71
CA LYS A 29 6.71 3.89 -25.48
C LYS A 29 6.46 2.58 -24.73
N PRO A 30 5.96 1.52 -25.39
CA PRO A 30 5.91 0.19 -24.77
C PRO A 30 7.32 -0.19 -24.38
N ILE A 31 7.54 -0.41 -23.08
CA ILE A 31 8.82 -0.83 -22.54
C ILE A 31 9.08 -2.24 -23.08
N LYS A 32 9.94 -2.36 -24.09
CA LYS A 32 10.24 -3.64 -24.75
C LYS A 32 11.03 -4.59 -23.85
N ASN A 33 11.59 -4.09 -22.74
CA ASN A 33 12.36 -4.87 -21.77
C ASN A 33 11.48 -5.32 -20.60
N GLN A 34 11.27 -6.63 -20.48
CA GLN A 34 10.46 -7.29 -19.45
C GLN A 34 10.91 -6.92 -18.02
N PHE A 35 12.19 -6.63 -17.82
CA PHE A 35 12.74 -6.27 -16.50
C PHE A 35 12.21 -4.92 -16.00
N ILE A 36 12.22 -3.89 -16.84
CA ILE A 36 11.79 -2.54 -16.45
C ILE A 36 10.26 -2.49 -16.28
N GLN A 37 9.53 -3.25 -17.11
CA GLN A 37 8.07 -3.37 -16.97
C GLN A 37 7.69 -4.07 -15.66
N SER A 38 8.37 -5.18 -15.32
CA SER A 38 8.14 -5.87 -14.05
C SER A 38 8.47 -4.95 -12.88
N PHE A 39 9.61 -4.25 -12.93
CA PHE A 39 10.00 -3.32 -11.87
C PHE A 39 8.95 -2.21 -11.65
N LEU A 40 8.50 -1.52 -12.70
CA LEU A 40 7.47 -0.47 -12.57
C LEU A 40 6.12 -1.00 -12.08
N TYR A 41 5.75 -2.23 -12.43
CA TYR A 41 4.52 -2.87 -11.95
C TYR A 41 4.62 -3.27 -10.47
N TYR A 42 5.77 -3.76 -10.03
CA TYR A 42 5.98 -4.20 -8.65
C TYR A 42 6.20 -3.05 -7.65
N VAL A 43 6.79 -1.92 -8.05
CA VAL A 43 7.04 -0.77 -7.16
C VAL A 43 5.77 -0.32 -6.39
N PRO A 44 4.64 0.02 -7.04
CA PRO A 44 3.45 0.46 -6.31
C PRO A 44 2.88 -0.63 -5.40
N TYR A 45 2.87 -1.89 -5.84
CA TYR A 45 2.42 -3.02 -5.03
C TYR A 45 3.27 -3.25 -3.77
N VAL A 46 4.59 -3.15 -3.91
CA VAL A 46 5.52 -3.25 -2.78
C VAL A 46 5.32 -2.08 -1.83
N THR A 47 5.15 -0.85 -2.34
CA THR A 47 4.89 0.31 -1.46
C THR A 47 3.59 0.17 -0.67
N LEU A 48 2.50 -0.30 -1.29
CA LEU A 48 1.24 -0.56 -0.59
C LEU A 48 1.40 -1.65 0.48
N SER A 49 2.15 -2.71 0.18
CA SER A 49 2.43 -3.80 1.12
C SER A 49 3.28 -3.33 2.30
N VAL A 50 4.27 -2.47 2.06
CA VAL A 50 5.13 -1.88 3.10
C VAL A 50 4.38 -0.90 3.99
N MET A 51 3.24 -0.34 3.54
CA MET A 51 2.40 0.48 4.42
C MET A 51 1.52 -0.39 5.33
N THR A 52 1.07 -1.56 4.88
CA THR A 52 0.14 -2.42 5.63
C THR A 52 0.84 -3.44 6.54
N PHE A 53 1.96 -4.01 6.10
CA PHE A 53 2.72 -5.01 6.85
C PHE A 53 3.23 -4.53 8.23
N PRO A 54 3.86 -3.35 8.38
CA PRO A 54 4.23 -2.87 9.70
C PRO A 54 3.01 -2.50 10.54
N ALA A 55 1.94 -1.96 9.92
CA ALA A 55 0.74 -1.58 10.64
C ALA A 55 0.07 -2.78 11.33
N ILE A 56 0.00 -3.95 10.67
CA ILE A 56 -0.61 -5.15 11.27
C ILE A 56 0.22 -5.74 12.41
N VAL A 57 1.56 -5.61 12.37
CA VAL A 57 2.45 -6.12 13.42
C VAL A 57 2.55 -5.16 14.61
N HIS A 58 2.45 -3.84 14.37
CA HIS A 58 2.48 -2.81 15.42
C HIS A 58 1.13 -2.51 16.05
N ALA A 59 0.01 -2.81 15.38
CA ALA A 59 -1.33 -2.61 15.95
C ALA A 59 -1.65 -3.60 17.08
N THR A 60 -0.95 -4.73 17.14
CA THR A 60 -1.13 -5.77 18.17
C THR A 60 -0.14 -5.58 19.32
N GLN A 61 -0.55 -5.90 20.56
CA GLN A 61 0.30 -5.82 21.77
C GLN A 61 1.54 -6.71 21.65
N SER A 62 1.41 -7.84 20.95
CA SER A 62 2.53 -8.75 20.66
C SER A 62 2.79 -8.82 19.14
N PRO A 63 4.05 -8.63 18.69
CA PRO A 63 4.42 -8.82 17.27
C PRO A 63 4.14 -10.24 16.76
N VAL A 64 4.09 -11.21 17.67
CA VAL A 64 3.83 -12.62 17.38
C VAL A 64 2.37 -12.83 16.98
N SER A 65 1.42 -12.16 17.64
CA SER A 65 -0.01 -12.20 17.28
C SER A 65 -0.25 -11.64 15.87
N GLY A 66 0.37 -10.51 15.54
CA GLY A 66 0.27 -9.91 14.21
C GLY A 66 0.86 -10.79 13.10
N ALA A 67 2.00 -11.45 13.36
CA ALA A 67 2.59 -12.39 12.41
C ALA A 67 1.70 -13.63 12.17
N LEU A 68 1.11 -14.20 13.22
CA LEU A 68 0.19 -15.33 13.10
C LEU A 68 -1.09 -14.96 12.35
N ALA A 69 -1.66 -13.78 12.63
CA ALA A 69 -2.82 -13.27 11.92
C ALA A 69 -2.54 -13.07 10.43
N LEU A 70 -1.33 -12.62 10.07
CA LEU A 70 -0.92 -12.50 8.67
C LEU A 70 -0.84 -13.86 7.96
N VAL A 71 -0.27 -14.89 8.62
CA VAL A 71 -0.21 -16.25 8.06
C VAL A 71 -1.61 -16.82 7.85
N VAL A 72 -2.50 -16.69 8.83
CA VAL A 72 -3.88 -17.16 8.72
C VAL A 72 -4.65 -16.37 7.65
N GLY A 73 -4.44 -15.06 7.57
CA GLY A 73 -5.03 -14.21 6.53
C GLY A 73 -4.60 -14.60 5.12
N ILE A 74 -3.32 -14.92 4.91
CA ILE A 74 -2.82 -15.42 3.62
C ILE A 74 -3.46 -16.78 3.29
N ALA A 75 -3.53 -17.70 4.27
CA ALA A 75 -4.16 -19.00 4.06
C ALA A 75 -5.65 -18.86 3.69
N ALA A 76 -6.39 -18.02 4.41
CA ALA A 76 -7.81 -17.74 4.14
C ALA A 76 -8.03 -17.08 2.77
N ALA A 77 -7.15 -16.15 2.38
CA ALA A 77 -7.18 -15.54 1.06
C ALA A 77 -6.93 -16.56 -0.07
N TRP A 78 -6.08 -17.57 0.17
CA TRP A 78 -5.79 -18.60 -0.82
C TRP A 78 -6.96 -19.56 -1.06
N PHE A 79 -7.82 -19.75 -0.06
CA PHE A 79 -9.09 -20.47 -0.19
C PHE A 79 -10.19 -19.67 -0.91
N GLY A 80 -9.89 -18.47 -1.41
CA GLY A 80 -10.84 -17.64 -2.17
C GLY A 80 -11.91 -16.96 -1.31
N ALA A 81 -11.65 -16.79 -0.01
CA ALA A 81 -12.57 -16.11 0.90
C ALA A 81 -12.73 -14.62 0.55
N SER A 82 -13.93 -14.08 0.76
CA SER A 82 -14.19 -12.65 0.56
C SER A 82 -13.35 -11.78 1.50
N LEU A 83 -13.01 -10.57 1.07
CA LEU A 83 -12.17 -9.63 1.84
C LEU A 83 -12.72 -9.37 3.25
N PHE A 84 -14.05 -9.35 3.38
CA PHE A 84 -14.75 -9.23 4.66
C PHE A 84 -14.53 -10.45 5.56
N GLN A 85 -14.68 -11.66 5.00
CA GLN A 85 -14.47 -12.91 5.74
C GLN A 85 -13.01 -13.05 6.20
N VAL A 86 -12.03 -12.70 5.36
CA VAL A 86 -10.61 -12.70 5.73
C VAL A 86 -10.34 -11.72 6.88
N SER A 87 -10.91 -10.50 6.82
CA SER A 87 -10.76 -9.52 7.90
C SER A 87 -11.32 -10.01 9.23
N VAL A 88 -12.52 -10.60 9.23
CA VAL A 88 -13.15 -11.13 10.46
C VAL A 88 -12.33 -12.28 11.05
N VAL A 89 -11.80 -13.17 10.20
CA VAL A 89 -10.94 -14.28 10.65
C VAL A 89 -9.64 -13.74 11.24
N CYS A 90 -8.97 -12.78 10.59
CA CYS A 90 -7.75 -12.16 11.15
C CYS A 90 -8.01 -11.50 12.51
N CYS A 91 -9.11 -10.74 12.65
CA CYS A 91 -9.46 -10.10 13.92
C CYS A 91 -9.78 -11.13 15.02
N ALA A 92 -10.52 -12.19 14.69
CA ALA A 92 -10.84 -13.26 15.63
C ALA A 92 -9.57 -13.99 16.10
N VAL A 93 -8.63 -14.26 15.18
CA VAL A 93 -7.35 -14.89 15.49
C VAL A 93 -6.51 -14.02 16.41
N VAL A 94 -6.34 -12.73 16.11
CA VAL A 94 -5.61 -11.78 16.98
C VAL A 94 -6.26 -11.75 18.38
N PHE A 95 -7.59 -11.65 18.44
CA PHE A 95 -8.32 -11.60 19.70
C PHE A 95 -8.13 -12.85 20.55
N VAL A 96 -8.23 -14.05 19.95
CA VAL A 96 -8.01 -15.32 20.67
C VAL A 96 -6.57 -15.45 21.16
N ILE A 97 -5.59 -15.02 20.35
CA ILE A 97 -4.17 -15.09 20.73
C ILE A 97 -3.85 -14.09 21.85
N GLU A 98 -4.32 -12.85 21.77
CA GLU A 98 -4.13 -11.86 22.85
C GLU A 98 -4.91 -12.20 24.12
N LEU A 99 -6.02 -12.94 24.03
CA LEU A 99 -6.73 -13.40 25.22
C LEU A 99 -5.98 -14.53 25.97
N PHE A 100 -5.11 -15.25 25.26
CA PHE A 100 -4.34 -16.37 25.81
C PHE A 100 -2.91 -15.99 26.23
N LEU A 101 -2.43 -14.80 25.83
CA LEU A 101 -1.09 -14.29 26.07
C LEU A 101 -1.11 -13.10 27.03
#